data_AF-A0A3C1QVU8-F1
#
_entry.id   AF-A0A3C1QVU8-F1
#
_cell.length_a   1.000
_cell.length_b   1.000
_cell.length_c   1.000
_cell.angle_alpha   90.00
_cell.angle_beta   90.00
_cell.angle_gamma   90.00
#
_symmetry.space_group_name_H-M   'P 1'
#
loop_
_entity.id
_entity.type
_entity.pdbx_description
1 polymer ?
#
loop_
_entity_poly.entity_id
_entity_poly.type
_entity_poly.pdbx_seq_one_letter_code
_entity_poly.pdbx_strand_id
1 'polypeptide(L)'
;MRLVAGERPDEARREYAAAGLEYERRRPGNASRRFAYALGYLSAWRAGNAAEDLQEAERSMALAVAGAPNDALYRAQWAYLLDLLGRRDESAEQAERALQLDRLDPHADRDLRLQSIWTGNGPAAESAEQLVERLRSNAEGPL
;
A
#
# COMPACT_ATOMS: atom_id res chain seq x y z
N MET A 1 40.51 11.09 12.01
CA MET A 1 39.43 11.18 11.00
C MET A 1 38.31 10.26 11.45
N ARG A 2 37.23 10.80 12.03
CA ARG A 2 36.14 10.03 12.64
C ARG A 2 35.16 9.64 11.53
N LEU A 3 35.04 8.36 11.23
CA LEU A 3 33.97 7.83 10.37
C LEU A 3 32.64 8.08 11.09
N VAL A 4 31.79 8.95 10.54
CA VAL A 4 30.43 9.15 11.05
C VAL A 4 29.64 7.92 10.65
N ALA A 5 29.28 7.14 11.67
CA ALA A 5 28.44 5.98 11.57
C ALA A 5 26.99 6.40 11.33
N GLY A 6 26.36 5.75 10.34
CA GLY A 6 24.97 5.36 10.40
C GLY A 6 23.93 6.43 10.13
N GLU A 7 23.76 6.83 8.87
CA GLU A 7 22.39 7.04 8.41
C GLU A 7 21.72 5.66 8.42
N ARG A 8 20.80 5.44 9.37
CA ARG A 8 19.99 4.22 9.34
C ARG A 8 19.23 4.26 8.01
N PRO A 9 19.35 3.24 7.15
CA PRO A 9 18.74 3.26 5.81
C PRO A 9 17.23 3.54 5.86
N ASP A 10 16.58 3.21 6.97
CA ASP A 10 15.16 3.48 7.23
C ASP A 10 14.87 4.97 7.48
N GLU A 11 15.80 5.70 8.09
CA GLU A 11 15.67 7.13 8.40
C GLU A 11 15.80 7.97 7.13
N ALA A 12 16.80 7.66 6.29
CA ALA A 12 16.94 8.27 4.96
C ALA A 12 15.71 7.98 4.07
N ARG A 13 15.14 6.78 4.17
CA ARG A 13 13.93 6.40 3.43
C ARG A 13 12.70 7.17 3.90
N ARG A 14 12.57 7.39 5.21
CA ARG A 14 11.51 8.22 5.83
C ARG A 14 11.64 9.68 5.43
N GLU A 15 12.82 10.26 5.50
CA GLU A 15 13.05 11.65 5.12
C GLU A 15 12.74 11.89 3.63
N TYR A 16 13.15 10.96 2.75
CA TYR A 16 12.83 11.03 1.33
C TYR A 16 11.31 10.95 1.06
N ALA A 17 10.60 10.10 1.81
CA ALA A 17 9.15 9.99 1.71
C ALA A 17 8.45 11.26 2.22
N ALA A 18 8.91 11.83 3.34
CA ALA A 18 8.34 13.04 3.94
C ALA A 18 8.54 14.28 3.07
N ALA A 19 9.77 14.51 2.57
CA ALA A 19 10.07 15.61 1.65
C ALA A 19 9.26 15.51 0.36
N GLY A 20 9.04 14.28 -0.09
CA GLY A 20 8.13 13.92 -1.16
C GLY A 20 6.68 14.35 -0.95
N LEU A 21 6.13 13.98 0.21
CA LEU A 21 4.76 14.30 0.59
C LEU A 21 4.55 15.83 0.70
N GLU A 22 5.53 16.55 1.23
CA GLU A 22 5.45 18.02 1.35
C GLU A 22 5.48 18.73 -0.01
N TYR A 23 6.34 18.26 -0.93
CA TYR A 23 6.35 18.75 -2.31
C TYR A 23 4.99 18.53 -3.00
N GLU A 24 4.36 17.38 -2.76
CA GLU A 24 3.08 17.01 -3.37
C GLU A 24 1.84 17.60 -2.71
N ARG A 25 1.88 17.97 -1.43
CA ARG A 25 0.84 18.82 -0.80
C ARG A 25 0.68 20.13 -1.57
N ARG A 26 1.76 20.62 -2.18
CA ARG A 26 1.77 21.84 -2.99
C ARG A 26 1.37 21.58 -4.46
N ARG A 27 1.33 20.31 -4.91
CA ARG A 27 0.91 19.87 -6.26
C ARG A 27 0.28 18.47 -6.23
N PRO A 28 -1.01 18.34 -5.92
CA PRO A 28 -1.68 17.05 -5.90
C PRO A 28 -1.85 16.52 -7.32
N GLY A 29 -1.04 15.54 -7.73
CA GLY A 29 -1.10 15.06 -9.11
C GLY A 29 -0.30 13.81 -9.47
N ASN A 30 0.32 13.11 -8.52
CA ASN A 30 1.08 11.89 -8.84
C ASN A 30 0.66 10.72 -7.94
N ALA A 31 -0.35 9.97 -8.39
CA ALA A 31 -0.87 8.79 -7.68
C ALA A 31 0.21 7.72 -7.47
N SER A 32 1.06 7.50 -8.48
CA SER A 32 2.14 6.50 -8.41
C SER A 32 3.21 6.83 -7.40
N ARG A 33 3.52 8.12 -7.22
CA ARG A 33 4.49 8.55 -6.21
C ARG A 33 3.93 8.43 -4.79
N ARG A 34 2.66 8.76 -4.59
CA ARG A 34 1.94 8.50 -3.32
C ARG A 34 1.87 7.01 -3.00
N PHE A 35 1.64 6.17 -4.01
CA PHE A 35 1.68 4.72 -3.86
C PHE A 35 3.07 4.26 -3.38
N ALA A 36 4.14 4.74 -4.03
CA ALA A 36 5.51 4.44 -3.61
C ALA A 36 5.82 4.90 -2.17
N TYR A 37 5.32 6.06 -1.76
CA TYR A 37 5.44 6.52 -0.36
C TYR A 37 4.72 5.60 0.61
N ALA A 38 3.50 5.19 0.28
CA ALA A 38 2.77 4.26 1.12
C ALA A 38 3.53 2.95 1.34
N LEU A 39 4.11 2.38 0.27
CA LEU A 39 4.93 1.17 0.37
C LEU A 39 6.22 1.40 1.18
N GLY A 40 6.87 2.55 0.99
CA GLY A 40 8.07 2.92 1.73
C GLY A 40 7.83 3.06 3.23
N TYR A 41 6.75 3.73 3.63
CA TYR A 41 6.34 3.84 5.02
C TYR A 41 5.90 2.50 5.61
N LEU A 42 5.19 1.67 4.85
CA LEU A 42 4.86 0.32 5.28
C LEU A 42 6.11 -0.52 5.57
N SER A 43 7.15 -0.41 4.74
CA SER A 43 8.46 -1.03 5.00
C SER A 43 9.14 -0.48 6.25
N ALA A 44 9.14 0.84 6.43
CA ALA A 44 9.70 1.47 7.64
C ALA A 44 8.95 1.02 8.91
N TRP A 45 7.62 0.92 8.86
CA TRP A 45 6.82 0.37 9.95
C TRP A 45 7.18 -1.10 10.22
N ARG A 46 7.33 -1.94 9.19
CA ARG A 46 7.75 -3.34 9.39
C ARG A 46 9.12 -3.47 10.07
N ALA A 47 10.06 -2.56 9.75
CA ALA A 47 11.40 -2.57 10.31
C ALA A 47 11.46 -2.01 11.74
N GLY A 48 10.71 -0.94 12.03
CA GLY A 48 10.83 -0.18 13.27
C GLY A 48 9.62 -0.19 14.20
N ASN A 49 8.48 -0.74 13.76
CA ASN A 49 7.21 -0.79 14.47
C ASN A 49 6.74 0.57 15.02
N ALA A 50 7.02 1.66 14.29
CA ALA A 50 6.60 3.02 14.66
C ALA A 50 5.18 3.31 14.14
N ALA A 51 4.26 3.67 15.03
CA ALA A 51 2.86 3.93 14.67
C ALA A 51 2.70 5.07 13.66
N GLU A 52 3.59 6.06 13.72
CA GLU A 52 3.62 7.21 12.82
C GLU A 52 3.86 6.79 11.37
N ASP A 53 4.72 5.80 11.13
CA ASP A 53 4.95 5.27 9.77
C ASP A 53 3.69 4.61 9.23
N LEU A 54 2.97 3.86 10.06
CA LEU A 54 1.75 3.20 9.62
C LEU A 54 0.65 4.23 9.26
N GLN A 55 0.58 5.33 10.01
CA GLN A 55 -0.32 6.46 9.69
C GLN A 55 0.09 7.19 8.39
N GLU A 56 1.39 7.36 8.13
CA GLU A 56 1.87 7.95 6.88
C GLU A 56 1.67 7.02 5.68
N ALA A 57 1.83 5.71 5.89
CA ALA A 57 1.48 4.70 4.89
C ALA A 57 0.00 4.80 4.53
N GLU A 58 -0.86 4.93 5.55
CA GLU A 58 -2.30 5.06 5.39
C GLU A 58 -2.67 6.30 4.57
N ARG A 59 -2.19 7.48 5.00
CA ARG A 59 -2.45 8.75 4.31
C ARG A 59 -1.96 8.73 2.87
N SER A 60 -0.76 8.19 2.64
CA SER A 60 -0.18 8.12 1.29
C SER A 60 -1.00 7.19 0.39
N MET A 61 -1.46 6.05 0.91
CA MET A 61 -2.26 5.11 0.12
C MET A 61 -3.65 5.67 -0.21
N ALA A 62 -4.32 6.30 0.76
CA ALA A 62 -5.62 6.96 0.52
C ALA A 62 -5.52 7.99 -0.62
N LEU A 63 -4.45 8.79 -0.63
CA LEU A 63 -4.22 9.75 -1.70
C LEU A 63 -3.83 9.09 -3.03
N ALA A 64 -3.14 7.94 -3.02
CA ALA A 64 -2.83 7.17 -4.23
C ALA A 64 -4.11 6.64 -4.89
N VAL A 65 -5.01 6.03 -4.11
CA VAL A 65 -6.32 5.56 -4.59
C VAL A 65 -7.17 6.73 -5.08
N ALA A 66 -7.18 7.87 -4.39
CA ALA A 66 -7.90 9.05 -4.84
C ALA A 66 -7.38 9.61 -6.18
N GLY A 67 -6.06 9.52 -6.42
CA GLY A 67 -5.45 9.97 -7.67
C GLY A 67 -5.57 8.98 -8.84
N ALA A 68 -5.78 7.70 -8.56
CA ALA A 68 -5.98 6.65 -9.56
C ALA A 68 -7.13 5.70 -9.12
N PRO A 69 -8.39 6.15 -9.12
CA PRO A 69 -9.51 5.43 -8.51
C PRO A 69 -9.88 4.11 -9.22
N ASN A 70 -9.40 3.92 -10.45
CA ASN A 70 -9.64 2.72 -11.25
C ASN A 70 -8.42 1.78 -11.33
N ASP A 71 -7.38 2.02 -10.52
CA ASP A 71 -6.24 1.10 -10.44
C ASP A 71 -6.52 -0.05 -9.46
N ALA A 72 -6.65 -1.26 -10.00
CA ALA A 72 -6.98 -2.46 -9.23
C ALA A 72 -5.89 -2.80 -8.20
N LEU A 73 -4.62 -2.66 -8.56
CA LEU A 73 -3.49 -2.95 -7.67
C LEU A 73 -3.44 -1.96 -6.50
N TYR A 74 -3.74 -0.68 -6.74
CA TYR A 74 -3.76 0.32 -5.66
C TYR A 74 -4.84 0.00 -4.64
N ARG A 75 -6.02 -0.45 -5.10
CA ARG A 75 -7.10 -0.89 -4.19
C ARG A 75 -6.75 -2.17 -3.46
N ALA A 76 -6.11 -3.12 -4.12
CA ALA A 76 -5.67 -4.36 -3.49
C ALA A 76 -4.64 -4.11 -2.39
N GLN A 77 -3.68 -3.21 -2.63
CA GLN A 77 -2.71 -2.79 -1.63
C GLN A 77 -3.35 -1.99 -0.49
N TRP A 78 -4.40 -1.22 -0.80
CA TRP A 78 -5.16 -0.48 0.20
C TRP A 78 -5.97 -1.41 1.12
N ALA A 79 -6.61 -2.44 0.57
CA ALA A 79 -7.28 -3.48 1.34
C ALA A 79 -6.32 -4.13 2.36
N TYR A 80 -5.13 -4.52 1.91
CA TYR A 80 -4.10 -5.07 2.79
C TYR A 80 -3.72 -4.14 3.95
N LEU A 81 -3.53 -2.85 3.67
CA LEU A 81 -3.18 -1.88 4.70
C LEU A 81 -4.31 -1.66 5.70
N LEU A 82 -5.57 -1.65 5.25
CA LEU A 82 -6.75 -1.57 6.12
C LEU A 82 -6.90 -2.81 7.00
N ASP A 83 -6.62 -4.00 6.47
CA ASP A 83 -6.60 -5.25 7.26
C ASP A 83 -5.53 -5.20 8.36
N LEU A 84 -4.32 -4.73 8.04
CA LEU A 84 -3.26 -4.51 9.03
C LEU A 84 -3.67 -3.52 10.14
N LEU A 85 -4.48 -2.52 9.79
CA LEU A 85 -5.04 -1.55 10.73
C LEU A 85 -6.26 -2.10 11.51
N GLY A 86 -6.69 -3.34 11.25
CA GLY A 86 -7.86 -3.95 11.88
C GLY A 86 -9.20 -3.48 11.34
N ARG A 87 -9.22 -2.69 10.25
CA ARG A 87 -10.42 -2.13 9.62
C ARG A 87 -10.96 -3.10 8.58
N ARG A 88 -11.48 -4.24 9.06
CA ARG A 88 -11.83 -5.40 8.23
C ARG A 88 -12.94 -5.12 7.21
N ASP A 89 -13.98 -4.38 7.59
CA ASP A 89 -15.10 -4.07 6.68
C ASP A 89 -14.63 -3.21 5.50
N GLU A 90 -13.82 -2.18 5.78
CA GLU A 90 -13.26 -1.31 4.75
C GLU A 90 -12.22 -2.05 3.90
N SER A 91 -11.45 -2.95 4.51
CA SER A 91 -10.54 -3.84 3.78
C SER A 91 -11.30 -4.70 2.76
N ALA A 92 -12.39 -5.34 3.19
CA ALA A 92 -13.22 -6.17 2.32
C ALA A 92 -13.87 -5.36 1.19
N GLU A 93 -14.33 -4.14 1.46
CA GLU A 93 -14.85 -3.24 0.42
C GLU A 93 -13.80 -2.91 -0.65
N GLN A 94 -12.56 -2.59 -0.23
CA GLN A 94 -11.48 -2.31 -1.18
C GLN A 94 -11.04 -3.56 -1.95
N ALA A 95 -11.03 -4.71 -1.28
CA ALA A 95 -10.75 -6.00 -1.89
C ALA A 95 -11.77 -6.36 -2.97
N GLU A 96 -13.07 -6.20 -2.67
CA GLU A 96 -14.13 -6.41 -3.66
C GLU A 96 -13.96 -5.44 -4.84
N ARG A 97 -13.69 -4.17 -4.56
CA ARG A 97 -13.52 -3.18 -5.62
C ARG A 97 -12.30 -3.45 -6.48
N ALA A 98 -11.20 -3.97 -5.91
CA ALA A 98 -10.03 -4.41 -6.66
C ALA A 98 -10.39 -5.52 -7.66
N LEU A 99 -11.12 -6.56 -7.21
CA LEU A 99 -11.58 -7.67 -8.06
C LEU A 99 -12.60 -7.23 -9.14
N GLN A 100 -13.43 -6.23 -8.85
CA GLN A 100 -14.32 -5.65 -9.84
C GLN A 100 -13.54 -4.92 -10.95
N LEU A 101 -12.51 -4.15 -10.58
CA LEU A 101 -11.70 -3.40 -11.54
C LEU A 101 -10.80 -4.31 -12.37
N ASP A 102 -10.20 -5.33 -11.75
CA ASP A 102 -9.35 -6.31 -12.43
C ASP A 102 -10.10 -7.03 -13.56
N ARG A 103 -11.34 -7.49 -13.30
CA ARG A 103 -12.21 -8.09 -14.34
C ARG A 103 -12.56 -7.14 -15.49
N LEU A 104 -12.48 -5.83 -15.27
CA LEU A 104 -12.77 -4.82 -16.28
C LEU A 104 -11.50 -4.36 -17.01
N ASP A 105 -10.32 -4.68 -16.51
CA ASP A 105 -9.04 -4.27 -17.10
C ASP A 105 -8.63 -5.26 -18.20
N PRO A 106 -8.57 -4.84 -19.48
CA PRO A 106 -8.14 -5.72 -20.57
C PRO A 106 -6.61 -5.93 -20.61
N HIS A 107 -5.85 -5.20 -19.79
CA HIS A 107 -4.39 -5.23 -19.80
C HIS A 107 -3.86 -6.42 -18.98
N ALA A 108 -3.44 -7.47 -19.68
CA ALA A 108 -2.95 -8.71 -19.05
C ALA A 108 -1.75 -8.51 -18.11
N ASP A 109 -0.94 -7.46 -18.30
CA ASP A 109 0.19 -7.13 -17.41
C ASP A 109 -0.26 -6.53 -16.07
N ARG A 110 -1.50 -6.08 -15.96
CA ARG A 110 -2.09 -5.51 -14.73
C ARG A 110 -2.99 -6.49 -13.98
N ASP A 111 -3.15 -7.69 -14.52
CA ASP A 111 -3.91 -8.78 -13.94
C ASP A 111 -3.41 -9.11 -12.53
N LEU A 112 -4.29 -9.01 -11.54
CA LEU A 112 -3.95 -9.23 -10.13
C LEU A 112 -3.41 -10.64 -9.85
N ARG A 113 -3.65 -11.62 -10.73
CA ARG A 113 -3.07 -12.97 -10.62
C ARG A 113 -1.57 -13.00 -10.85
N LEU A 114 -1.06 -12.04 -11.60
CA LEU A 114 0.36 -11.90 -11.93
C LEU A 114 1.08 -10.88 -11.04
N GLN A 115 0.33 -10.16 -10.21
CA GLN A 115 0.84 -9.13 -9.31
C GLN A 115 0.99 -9.68 -7.89
N SER A 116 1.79 -9.00 -7.08
CA SER A 116 1.93 -9.30 -5.66
C SER A 116 1.75 -8.03 -4.82
N ILE A 117 1.11 -8.19 -3.67
CA ILE A 117 0.99 -7.11 -2.68
C ILE A 117 2.30 -6.96 -1.93
N TRP A 118 2.76 -5.73 -1.75
CA TRP A 118 3.93 -5.46 -0.93
C TRP A 118 3.55 -5.49 0.56
N THR A 119 4.18 -6.37 1.34
CA THR A 119 3.87 -6.57 2.77
C THR A 119 4.71 -5.70 3.71
N GLY A 120 5.59 -4.87 3.15
CA GLY A 120 6.61 -4.09 3.86
C GLY A 120 7.97 -4.77 3.94
N ASN A 121 8.01 -6.11 4.01
CA ASN A 121 9.27 -6.90 3.99
C ASN A 121 9.59 -7.50 2.61
N GLY A 122 8.72 -7.29 1.63
CA GLY A 122 8.77 -7.95 0.34
C GLY A 122 7.38 -8.16 -0.26
N PRO A 123 7.30 -8.64 -1.51
CA PRO A 123 6.03 -9.10 -2.07
C PRO A 123 5.46 -10.26 -1.25
N ALA A 124 4.13 -10.33 -1.16
CA ALA A 124 3.43 -11.48 -0.62
C ALA A 124 3.73 -12.74 -1.45
N ALA A 125 3.69 -13.91 -0.81
CA ALA A 125 3.92 -15.18 -1.49
C ALA A 125 2.73 -15.58 -2.37
N GLU A 126 1.52 -15.21 -1.96
CA GLU A 126 0.29 -15.32 -2.76
C GLU A 126 0.18 -14.16 -3.76
N SER A 127 -0.60 -14.34 -4.82
CA SER A 127 -0.90 -13.27 -5.77
C SER A 127 -1.75 -12.18 -5.11
N ALA A 128 -1.81 -11.02 -5.75
CA ALA A 128 -2.68 -9.94 -5.30
C ALA A 128 -4.15 -10.36 -5.34
N GLU A 129 -4.57 -11.13 -6.35
CA GLU A 129 -5.92 -11.71 -6.44
C GLU A 129 -6.22 -12.61 -5.24
N GLN A 130 -5.37 -13.61 -4.97
CA GLN A 130 -5.57 -14.56 -3.87
C GLN A 130 -5.68 -13.83 -2.52
N LEU A 131 -4.84 -12.82 -2.31
CA LEU A 131 -4.86 -12.03 -1.09
C LEU A 131 -6.19 -11.28 -0.95
N VAL A 132 -6.65 -10.57 -1.98
CA VAL A 132 -7.89 -9.79 -1.88
C VAL A 132 -9.12 -10.68 -1.81
N GLU A 133 -9.12 -11.86 -2.46
CA GLU A 133 -10.18 -12.84 -2.25
C GLU A 133 -10.28 -13.28 -0.79
N ARG A 134 -9.14 -13.56 -0.16
CA ARG A 134 -9.09 -13.90 1.26
C ARG A 134 -9.56 -12.74 2.14
N LEU A 135 -9.12 -11.52 1.87
CA LEU A 135 -9.54 -10.33 2.64
C LEU A 135 -11.04 -10.06 2.51
N ARG A 136 -11.60 -10.19 1.31
CA ARG A 136 -13.05 -10.09 1.06
C ARG A 136 -13.81 -11.12 1.90
N SER A 137 -13.40 -12.38 1.85
CA SER A 137 -14.07 -13.48 2.57
C SER A 137 -13.92 -13.39 4.10
N ASN A 138 -12.84 -12.77 4.61
CA ASN A 138 -12.60 -12.63 6.04
C ASN A 138 -13.60 -11.71 6.76
N ALA A 139 -14.34 -10.84 6.04
CA ALA A 139 -15.41 -10.04 6.61
C ALA A 139 -16.73 -10.83 6.77
N GLU A 140 -16.88 -11.97 6.08
CA GLU A 140 -18.13 -12.74 6.09
C GLU A 140 -18.25 -13.69 7.31
N GLY A 141 -17.18 -13.88 8.09
CA GLY A 141 -17.14 -14.83 9.22
C GLY A 141 -17.28 -16.29 8.78
N PRO A 142 -16.98 -17.28 9.65
CA PRO A 142 -17.30 -18.66 9.31
C PRO A 142 -18.82 -18.83 9.18
N LEU A 143 -19.27 -19.36 8.05
CA LEU A 143 -20.65 -19.82 7.82
C LEU A 143 -21.08 -20.84 8.88
#